data_AF-A0A412QUW0-F1
#
_entry.id   AF-A0A412QUW0-F1
#
_cell.length_a   1.000
_cell.length_b   1.000
_cell.length_c   1.000
_cell.angle_alpha   90.00
_cell.angle_beta   90.00
_cell.angle_gamma   90.00
#
_symmetry.space_group_name_H-M   'P 1'
#
loop_
_entity.id
_entity.type
_entity.pdbx_description
1 polymer ?
#
loop_
_entity_poly.entity_id
_entity_poly.type
_entity_poly.pdbx_seq_one_letter_code
_entity_poly.pdbx_strand_id
1 'polypeptide(L)'
;MIMSQSDAITDNDLDFFLTVISMFCEYNHTMHYSDRVFADITDNPGRTKRIILKLAEEGYIKAVPHTNLPYRFTIDMTPKGTEFQKEGGYACKKRKDRNKDIRTSIKRFIRDLTAALLGAFANHLFGLIE
;
A
#
# COMPACT_ATOMS: atom_id res chain seq x y z
N MET A 1 -23.91 9.50 11.28
CA MET A 1 -22.62 10.20 11.43
C MET A 1 -21.91 10.11 10.10
N ILE A 2 -21.91 11.19 9.30
CA ILE A 2 -21.22 11.21 8.02
C ILE A 2 -19.74 11.45 8.36
N MET A 3 -18.90 10.42 8.22
CA MET A 3 -17.45 10.63 8.27
C MET A 3 -17.11 11.63 7.18
N SER A 4 -16.61 12.81 7.57
CA SER A 4 -16.09 13.80 6.64
C SER A 4 -15.05 13.12 5.74
N GLN A 5 -15.15 13.32 4.42
CA GLN A 5 -14.17 12.81 3.46
C GLN A 5 -12.73 13.27 3.78
N SER A 6 -12.55 14.29 4.63
CA SER A 6 -11.25 14.81 5.07
C SER A 6 -10.42 13.88 5.98
N ASP A 7 -11.00 12.80 6.53
CA ASP A 7 -10.30 11.92 7.48
C ASP A 7 -9.69 10.65 6.86
N ALA A 8 -10.01 10.37 5.59
CA ALA A 8 -9.50 9.18 4.90
C ALA A 8 -7.99 9.29 4.63
N ILE A 9 -7.26 8.22 4.97
CA ILE A 9 -5.82 8.09 4.67
C ILE A 9 -5.68 7.48 3.27
N THR A 10 -5.04 8.21 2.37
CA THR A 10 -4.78 7.79 1.00
C THR A 10 -3.40 7.16 0.85
N ASP A 11 -3.19 6.46 -0.27
CA ASP A 11 -1.88 5.92 -0.65
C ASP A 11 -0.82 7.03 -0.75
N ASN A 12 -1.21 8.22 -1.23
CA ASN A 12 -0.30 9.38 -1.34
C ASN A 12 0.11 9.91 0.02
N ASP A 13 -0.79 9.93 1.01
CA ASP A 13 -0.44 10.30 2.38
C ASP A 13 0.60 9.32 2.93
N LEU A 14 0.39 8.02 2.72
CA LEU A 14 1.30 6.98 3.20
C LEU A 14 2.68 7.07 2.53
N ASP A 15 2.73 7.30 1.21
CA ASP A 15 3.97 7.49 0.46
C ASP A 15 4.72 8.75 0.91
N PHE A 16 4.02 9.85 1.12
CA PHE A 16 4.61 11.08 1.62
C PHE A 16 5.26 10.87 3.00
N PHE A 17 4.51 10.31 3.95
CA PHE A 17 5.03 10.05 5.29
C PHE A 17 6.20 9.06 5.27
N LEU A 18 6.09 7.97 4.52
CA LEU A 18 7.16 6.99 4.40
C LEU A 18 8.44 7.61 3.80
N THR A 19 8.30 8.51 2.83
CA THR A 19 9.43 9.23 2.23
C THR A 19 10.10 10.16 3.25
N VAL A 20 9.33 10.93 4.01
CA VAL A 20 9.86 11.79 5.08
C VAL A 20 10.63 10.94 6.09
N ILE A 21 10.03 9.85 6.60
CA ILE A 21 10.69 8.96 7.57
C ILE A 21 11.98 8.37 6.99
N SER A 22 11.95 7.90 5.73
CA SER A 22 13.14 7.38 5.06
C SER A 22 14.27 8.40 5.02
N MET A 23 14.00 9.65 4.65
CA MET A 23 15.01 10.71 4.62
C MET A 23 15.56 11.00 6.01
N PHE A 24 14.70 11.09 7.03
CA PHE A 24 15.17 11.34 8.39
C PHE A 24 16.04 10.20 8.94
N CYS A 25 15.66 8.94 8.70
CA CYS A 25 16.44 7.78 9.13
C CYS A 25 17.75 7.61 8.36
N GLU A 26 17.81 8.08 7.11
CA GLU A 26 19.05 8.02 6.31
C GLU A 26 20.07 9.07 6.73
N TYR A 27 19.62 10.28 7.07
CA TYR A 27 20.53 11.44 7.28
C TYR A 27 20.68 11.88 8.74
N ASN A 28 19.92 11.33 9.68
CA ASN A 28 20.02 11.69 11.08
C ASN A 28 20.21 10.44 11.95
N HIS A 29 21.31 10.40 12.72
CA HIS A 29 21.66 9.27 13.58
C HIS A 29 21.09 9.39 15.02
N THR A 30 20.36 10.47 15.29
CA THR A 30 19.68 10.67 16.58
C THR A 30 18.28 10.08 16.55
N MET A 31 17.77 9.72 17.73
CA MET A 31 16.45 9.12 17.91
C MET A 31 15.33 10.00 17.32
N HIS A 32 14.54 9.47 16.39
CA HIS A 32 13.49 10.22 15.71
C HIS A 32 12.18 10.19 16.48
N TYR A 33 11.71 11.37 16.89
CA TYR A 33 10.39 11.53 17.52
C TYR A 33 9.38 12.05 16.51
N SER A 34 8.29 11.32 16.31
CA SER A 34 7.29 11.63 15.30
C SER A 34 6.72 13.04 15.40
N ASP A 35 6.44 13.50 16.61
CA ASP A 35 5.89 14.84 16.86
C ASP A 35 6.87 15.96 16.51
N ARG A 36 8.18 15.67 16.49
CA ARG A 36 9.21 16.62 16.03
C ARG A 36 9.43 16.54 14.53
N VAL A 37 9.53 15.32 13.99
CA VAL A 37 9.73 15.07 12.55
C VAL A 37 8.62 15.70 11.72
N PHE A 38 7.40 15.70 12.25
CA PHE A 38 6.21 16.15 11.53
C PHE A 38 5.64 17.49 12.02
N ALA A 39 6.27 18.16 12.99
CA ALA A 39 5.75 19.40 13.60
C ALA A 39 5.41 20.48 12.56
N ASP A 40 6.31 20.67 11.59
CA ASP A 40 6.21 21.73 10.57
C ASP A 40 5.46 21.28 9.30
N ILE A 41 5.05 20.01 9.24
CA ILE A 41 4.55 19.36 8.01
C ILE A 41 3.06 19.04 8.11
N THR A 42 2.51 18.94 9.33
CA THR A 42 1.12 18.55 9.56
C THR A 42 0.57 19.25 10.79
N ASP A 43 -0.63 19.80 10.63
CA ASP A 43 -1.40 20.48 11.68
C ASP A 43 -2.37 19.52 12.40
N ASN A 44 -2.40 18.24 12.00
CA ASN A 44 -3.33 17.24 12.52
C ASN A 44 -2.59 16.04 13.17
N PRO A 45 -2.23 16.14 14.47
CA PRO A 45 -1.56 15.08 15.21
C PRO A 45 -2.34 13.76 15.25
N GLY A 46 -3.67 13.83 15.23
CA GLY A 46 -4.55 12.65 15.20
C GLY A 46 -4.40 11.87 13.90
N ARG A 47 -4.41 12.56 12.75
CA ARG A 47 -4.19 11.96 11.43
C ARG A 47 -2.77 11.40 11.32
N THR A 48 -1.77 12.15 11.75
CA THR A 48 -0.36 11.71 11.80
C THR A 48 -0.20 10.41 12.57
N LYS A 49 -0.80 10.32 13.76
CA LYS A 49 -0.80 9.10 14.57
C LYS A 49 -1.39 7.91 13.82
N ARG A 50 -2.54 8.07 13.17
CA ARG A 50 -3.17 6.99 12.40
C ARG A 50 -2.30 6.53 11.22
N ILE A 51 -1.65 7.46 10.53
CA ILE A 51 -0.72 7.15 9.43
C ILE A 51 0.49 6.36 9.94
N ILE A 52 1.13 6.82 11.02
CA ILE A 52 2.27 6.13 11.64
C ILE A 52 1.90 4.71 12.06
N LEU A 53 0.76 4.56 12.74
CA LEU A 53 0.29 3.24 13.17
C LEU A 53 0.03 2.31 11.97
N LYS A 54 -0.56 2.82 10.89
CA LYS A 54 -0.77 2.03 9.67
C LYS A 54 0.55 1.60 9.02
N LEU A 55 1.52 2.49 8.88
CA LEU A 55 2.85 2.15 8.34
C LEU A 55 3.58 1.11 9.21
N ALA A 56 3.39 1.17 10.53
CA ALA A 56 3.95 0.22 11.47
C ALA A 56 3.25 -1.16 11.43
N GLU A 57 1.92 -1.17 11.34
CA GLU A 57 1.10 -2.37 11.17
C GLU A 57 1.47 -3.12 9.88
N GLU A 58 1.68 -2.39 8.78
CA GLU A 58 2.15 -2.97 7.52
C GLU A 58 3.64 -3.37 7.57
N GLY A 59 4.34 -3.08 8.66
CA GLY A 59 5.72 -3.46 8.92
C GLY A 59 6.76 -2.68 8.13
N TYR A 60 6.40 -1.50 7.60
CA TYR A 60 7.34 -0.65 6.88
C TYR A 60 8.20 0.19 7.82
N ILE A 61 7.67 0.57 8.98
CA ILE A 61 8.41 1.28 10.02
C ILE A 61 8.29 0.56 11.36
N LYS A 62 9.22 0.84 12.28
CA LYS A 62 9.01 0.60 13.71
C LYS A 62 8.46 1.89 14.32
N ALA A 63 7.45 1.77 15.18
CA ALA A 63 6.89 2.89 15.91
C ALA A 63 6.63 2.49 17.37
N VAL A 64 7.41 3.05 18.30
CA VAL A 64 7.28 2.78 19.74
C VAL A 64 6.58 3.96 20.41
N PRO A 65 5.35 3.79 20.95
CA PRO A 65 4.62 4.89 21.58
C PRO A 65 5.22 5.28 22.92
N HIS A 66 5.12 6.57 23.26
CA HIS A 66 5.46 7.09 24.58
C HIS A 66 4.18 7.21 25.42
N THR A 67 4.13 6.54 26.57
CA THR A 67 2.91 6.40 27.40
C THR A 67 2.33 7.73 27.90
N ASN A 68 3.19 8.73 28.15
CA ASN A 68 2.78 10.04 28.66
C ASN A 68 2.62 11.11 27.58
N LEU A 69 2.87 10.79 26.31
CA LEU A 69 2.83 11.72 25.19
C LEU A 69 2.05 11.10 24.02
N PRO A 70 0.73 11.35 23.91
CA PRO A 70 -0.19 10.53 23.12
C PRO A 70 0.05 10.53 21.60
N TYR A 71 0.87 11.45 21.10
CA TYR A 71 1.23 11.60 19.68
C TYR A 71 2.73 11.37 19.41
N ARG A 72 3.52 11.05 20.44
CA ARG A 72 4.96 10.82 20.29
C ARG A 72 5.24 9.34 20.14
N PHE A 73 5.89 9.03 19.03
CA PHE A 73 6.47 7.73 18.73
C PHE A 73 7.96 7.90 18.51
N THR A 74 8.75 6.94 18.99
CA THR A 74 10.08 6.71 18.42
C THR A 74 9.90 5.95 17.13
N ILE A 75 10.35 6.53 16.01
CA ILE A 75 10.18 5.97 14.68
C ILE A 75 11.53 5.56 14.08
N ASP A 76 11.52 4.44 13.35
CA ASP A 76 12.69 3.95 12.63
C ASP A 76 12.26 3.20 11.37
N MET A 77 13.10 3.18 10.35
CA MET A 77 12.86 2.42 9.12
C MET A 77 13.15 0.94 9.33
N THR A 78 12.30 0.09 8.75
CA THR A 78 12.62 -1.34 8.61
C THR A 78 13.30 -1.59 7.27
N PRO A 79 14.07 -2.68 7.11
CA PRO A 79 14.59 -3.09 5.80
C PRO A 79 13.48 -3.21 4.75
N LYS A 80 12.33 -3.79 5.12
CA LYS A 80 11.14 -3.90 4.26
C LYS A 80 10.63 -2.54 3.82
N GLY A 81 10.55 -1.57 4.73
CA GLY A 81 10.15 -0.19 4.42
C GLY A 81 11.11 0.49 3.46
N THR A 82 12.41 0.31 3.66
CA THR A 82 13.44 0.91 2.81
C THR A 82 13.35 0.36 1.39
N GLU A 83 13.22 -0.95 1.22
CA GLU A 83 13.03 -1.57 -0.09
C GLU A 83 11.73 -1.11 -0.74
N PHE A 84 10.63 -1.12 0.02
CA PHE A 84 9.32 -0.70 -0.49
C PHE A 84 9.32 0.76 -0.97
N GLN A 85 9.98 1.66 -0.23
CA GLN A 85 10.11 3.06 -0.62
C GLN A 85 10.96 3.21 -1.90
N LYS A 86 12.09 2.48 -2.00
CA LYS A 86 12.94 2.46 -3.21
C LYS A 86 12.23 1.94 -4.45
N GLU A 87 11.29 1.00 -4.28
CA GLU A 87 10.44 0.50 -5.36
C GLU A 87 9.32 1.45 -5.79
N GLY A 88 9.18 2.61 -5.14
CA GLY A 88 8.16 3.61 -5.44
C GLY A 88 6.86 3.45 -4.65
N GLY A 89 6.89 2.73 -3.53
CA GLY A 89 5.86 2.77 -2.50
C GLY A 89 4.47 2.28 -2.93
N TYR A 90 3.44 2.83 -2.28
CA TYR A 90 2.03 2.49 -2.49
C TYR A 90 1.57 2.81 -3.91
N ALA A 91 2.02 3.91 -4.50
CA ALA A 91 1.72 4.26 -5.88
C ALA A 91 2.19 3.17 -6.86
N CYS A 92 3.39 2.61 -6.66
CA CYS A 92 3.90 1.50 -7.47
C CYS A 92 3.17 0.18 -7.20
N LYS A 93 2.94 -0.14 -5.92
CA LYS A 93 2.16 -1.32 -5.49
C LYS A 93 0.79 -1.37 -6.17
N LYS A 94 0.04 -0.26 -6.14
CA LYS A 94 -1.27 -0.14 -6.78
C LYS A 94 -1.23 -0.35 -8.29
N ARG A 95 -0.18 0.12 -8.97
CA ARG A 95 0.02 -0.13 -10.41
C ARG A 95 0.29 -1.61 -10.68
N LYS A 96 1.17 -2.25 -9.88
CA LYS A 96 1.47 -3.69 -9.98
C LYS A 96 0.21 -4.54 -9.78
N ASP A 97 -0.60 -4.21 -8.78
CA ASP A 97 -1.84 -4.93 -8.45
C ASP A 97 -2.85 -4.82 -9.60
N ARG A 98 -3.10 -3.61 -10.13
CA ARG A 98 -3.97 -3.43 -11.31
C ARG A 98 -3.49 -4.24 -12.52
N ASN A 99 -2.19 -4.25 -12.78
CA ASN A 99 -1.62 -5.01 -13.89
C ASN A 99 -1.79 -6.53 -13.69
N LYS A 100 -1.69 -7.01 -12.45
CA LYS A 100 -1.94 -8.42 -12.09
C LYS A 100 -3.40 -8.81 -12.30
N ASP A 101 -4.33 -7.93 -11.94
CA ASP A 101 -5.77 -8.15 -12.13
C ASP A 101 -6.13 -8.20 -13.62
N ILE A 102 -5.58 -7.29 -14.42
CA ILE A 102 -5.74 -7.30 -15.89
C ILE A 102 -5.20 -8.61 -16.46
N ARG A 103 -3.98 -9.01 -16.09
CA ARG A 103 -3.36 -10.26 -16.57
C ARG A 103 -4.21 -11.49 -16.20
N THR A 104 -4.76 -11.50 -14.99
CA THR A 104 -5.62 -12.60 -14.51
C THR A 104 -6.92 -12.65 -15.30
N SER A 105 -7.51 -11.49 -15.59
CA SER A 105 -8.74 -11.38 -16.38
C SER A 105 -8.53 -11.85 -17.81
N ILE A 106 -7.43 -11.45 -18.46
CA ILE A 106 -7.06 -11.91 -19.81
C ILE A 106 -6.90 -13.43 -19.85
N LYS A 107 -6.21 -14.02 -18.85
CA LYS A 107 -6.06 -15.48 -18.78
C LYS A 107 -7.39 -16.23 -18.68
N ARG A 108 -8.35 -15.70 -17.91
CA ARG A 108 -9.70 -16.28 -17.82
C ARG A 108 -10.41 -16.18 -19.16
N PHE A 109 -10.39 -15.01 -19.78
CA PHE A 109 -11.02 -14.80 -21.10
C PHE A 109 -10.48 -15.78 -22.15
N ILE A 110 -9.16 -15.94 -22.24
CA ILE A 110 -8.55 -16.90 -23.17
C ILE A 110 -9.04 -18.33 -22.88
N ARG A 111 -9.02 -18.75 -21.61
CA ARG A 111 -9.48 -20.08 -21.22
C ARG A 111 -10.95 -20.32 -21.60
N ASP A 112 -11.81 -19.34 -21.35
CA ASP A 112 -13.24 -19.45 -21.61
C ASP A 112 -13.51 -19.46 -23.13
N LEU A 113 -12.76 -18.68 -23.92
CA LEU A 113 -12.79 -18.72 -25.38
C LEU A 113 -12.34 -20.08 -25.93
N THR A 114 -11.25 -20.64 -25.42
CA THR A 114 -10.76 -21.97 -25.84
C THR A 114 -11.79 -23.06 -25.51
N ALA A 115 -12.42 -23.00 -24.34
CA ALA A 115 -13.46 -23.95 -23.95
C ALA A 115 -14.69 -23.85 -24.86
N ALA A 116 -15.12 -22.64 -25.21
CA ALA A 116 -16.24 -22.42 -26.12
C ALA A 116 -15.95 -22.94 -27.54
N LEU A 117 -14.74 -22.70 -28.06
CA LEU A 117 -14.32 -23.21 -29.37
C LEU A 117 -14.25 -24.74 -29.38
N LEU A 118 -13.66 -25.36 -28.35
CA LEU A 118 -13.60 -26.82 -28.23
C LEU A 118 -15.01 -27.43 -28.10
N GLY A 119 -15.89 -26.80 -27.33
CA GLY A 119 -17.29 -27.22 -27.21
C GLY A 119 -18.06 -27.12 -28.53
N ALA A 120 -17.89 -26.01 -29.25
CA ALA A 120 -18.49 -25.83 -30.57
C ALA A 120 -17.97 -26.85 -31.60
N PHE A 121 -16.66 -27.12 -31.61
CA PHE A 121 -16.07 -28.15 -32.46
C PHE A 121 -16.58 -29.55 -32.12
N ALA A 122 -16.65 -29.90 -30.83
CA ALA A 122 -17.20 -31.18 -30.40
C ALA A 122 -18.66 -31.33 -30.85
N ASN A 123 -19.51 -30.33 -30.60
CA ASN A 123 -20.90 -30.36 -31.03
C ASN A 123 -21.05 -30.49 -32.56
N HIS A 124 -20.20 -29.81 -33.33
CA HIS A 124 -20.22 -29.92 -34.79
C HIS A 124 -19.74 -31.31 -35.30
N LEU A 125 -18.71 -31.89 -34.67
CA LEU A 125 -18.22 -33.22 -35.02
C LEU A 125 -19.21 -34.33 -34.66
N PHE A 126 -19.83 -34.26 -33.49
CA PHE A 126 -20.81 -35.26 -33.05
C PHE A 126 -22.16 -35.11 -33.76
N GLY A 127 -22.58 -33.89 -34.11
CA GLY A 127 -23.80 -33.67 -34.90
C GLY A 127 -23.68 -34.07 -36.39
N LEU A 128 -22.49 -34.41 -36.88
CA LEU A 128 -22.25 -34.97 -38.21
C LEU A 128 -22.23 -36.51 -38.23
N ILE A 129 -22.28 -37.15 -37.04
CA ILE A 129 -22.19 -38.61 -36.87
C ILE A 129 -23.58 -39.23 -36.59
N GLU A 130 -24.62 -38.41 -36.37
CA GLU A 130 -26.04 -38.79 -36.42
C GLU A 130 -26.63 -38.59 -37.83
#